data_AF-A0A497T923-F1
#
_entry.id   AF-A0A497T923-F1
#
_cell.length_a   1.000
_cell.length_b   1.000
_cell.length_c   1.000
_cell.angle_alpha   90.00
_cell.angle_beta   90.00
_cell.angle_gamma   90.00
#
_symmetry.space_group_name_H-M   'P 1'
#
loop_
_entity.id
_entity.type
_entity.pdbx_description
1 polymer ?
#
loop_
_entity_poly.entity_id
_entity_poly.type
_entity_poly.pdbx_seq_one_letter_code
_entity_poly.pdbx_strand_id
1 'polypeptide(L)'
;MRIRSLTDLQIVRREKPVPKVYIRAVPRTAFTPTENQIKARILFAEIAKKAKGMKMTEDLPPAAKLIEREMKPVGRRKKKAIWEERLETAARIRLETIIKAAKLLRLLKGKRGILATK
;
A
#
# COMPACT_ATOMS: atom_id res chain seq x y z
N MET A 1 0.31 16.38 -3.91
CA MET A 1 1.24 17.04 -2.98
C MET A 1 1.38 18.48 -3.45
N ARG A 2 1.26 19.47 -2.56
CA ARG A 2 1.40 20.90 -2.94
C ARG A 2 2.89 21.22 -2.91
N ILE A 3 3.46 21.67 -4.04
CA ILE A 3 4.87 22.07 -4.13
C ILE A 3 4.99 23.40 -3.38
N ARG A 4 5.83 23.45 -2.35
CA ARG A 4 6.07 24.65 -1.54
C ARG A 4 7.51 25.14 -1.62
N SER A 5 8.46 24.25 -1.93
CA SER A 5 9.89 24.57 -2.04
C SER A 5 10.60 23.74 -3.11
N LEU A 6 11.82 24.14 -3.47
CA LEU A 6 12.67 23.39 -4.41
C LEU A 6 12.96 21.95 -3.93
N THR A 7 12.95 21.70 -2.62
CA THR A 7 13.09 20.36 -2.04
C THR A 7 11.91 19.43 -2.30
N ASP A 8 10.76 19.96 -2.73
CA ASP A 8 9.60 19.17 -3.16
C ASP A 8 9.70 18.73 -4.64
N LEU A 9 10.75 19.15 -5.34
CA LEU A 9 10.98 18.85 -6.75
C LEU A 9 12.16 17.89 -6.92
N GLN A 10 11.99 16.93 -7.82
CA GLN A 10 13.01 15.98 -8.21
C GLN A 10 13.22 16.05 -9.73
N ILE A 11 14.48 16.24 -10.14
CA ILE A 11 14.88 16.06 -11.54
C ILE A 11 15.02 14.55 -11.79
N VAL A 12 14.30 14.04 -12.79
CA VAL A 12 14.35 12.64 -13.18
C VAL A 12 14.91 12.54 -14.58
N ARG A 13 16.00 11.78 -14.72
CA ARG A 13 16.54 11.34 -15.99
C ARG A 13 16.09 9.91 -16.24
N ARG A 14 15.35 9.69 -17.32
CA ARG A 14 14.91 8.38 -17.80
C ARG A 14 15.60 8.11 -19.13
N GLU A 15 16.19 6.94 -19.31
CA GLU A 15 16.94 6.60 -20.53
C GLU A 15 16.14 5.75 -21.53
N LYS A 16 15.17 4.94 -21.06
CA LYS A 16 14.38 4.02 -21.90
C LYS A 16 12.88 4.31 -21.83
N PRO A 17 12.11 4.25 -22.93
CA PRO A 17 12.51 3.91 -24.31
C PRO A 17 13.17 5.07 -25.06
N VAL A 18 13.01 6.32 -24.62
CA VAL A 18 13.67 7.51 -25.18
C VAL A 18 14.23 8.34 -24.02
N PRO A 19 15.46 8.88 -24.12
CA PRO A 19 16.01 9.77 -23.11
C PRO A 19 15.10 10.97 -22.85
N LYS A 20 14.68 11.15 -21.61
CA LYS A 20 13.87 12.30 -21.18
C LYS A 20 14.31 12.77 -19.82
N VAL A 21 14.53 14.07 -19.71
CA VAL A 21 14.74 14.76 -18.45
C VAL A 21 13.47 15.56 -18.14
N TYR A 22 12.90 15.35 -16.97
CA TYR A 22 11.72 16.08 -16.53
C TYR A 22 11.73 16.28 -15.02
N ILE A 23 11.06 17.33 -14.57
CA ILE A 23 10.86 17.62 -13.15
C ILE A 23 9.58 16.93 -12.70
N ARG A 24 9.60 16.29 -11.54
CA ARG A 24 8.41 15.76 -10.87
C ARG A 24 8.37 16.18 -9.41
N ALA A 25 7.18 16.14 -8.81
CA ALA A 25 7.07 16.24 -7.36
C ALA A 25 7.72 15.04 -6.68
N VAL A 26 8.44 15.28 -5.59
CA VAL A 26 9.00 14.23 -4.73
C VAL A 26 7.84 13.38 -4.19
N PRO A 27 7.96 12.04 -4.20
CA PRO A 27 6.91 11.20 -3.64
C PRO A 27 6.75 11.46 -2.13
N ARG A 28 5.50 11.50 -1.65
CA ARG A 28 5.16 11.71 -0.22
C ARG A 28 5.92 10.76 0.70
N THR A 29 6.15 9.53 0.27
CA THR A 29 6.86 8.48 1.02
C THR A 29 8.36 8.75 1.23
N ALA A 30 8.92 9.77 0.59
CA ALA A 30 10.25 10.26 0.92
C ALA A 30 10.27 10.91 2.31
N PHE A 31 9.28 11.76 2.60
CA PHE A 31 9.15 12.49 3.86
C PHE A 31 8.40 11.71 4.94
N THR A 32 7.31 11.03 4.56
CA THR A 32 6.48 10.24 5.47
C THR A 32 6.40 8.79 4.98
N PRO A 33 7.46 7.98 5.19
CA PRO A 33 7.45 6.57 4.79
C PRO A 33 6.47 5.77 5.63
N THR A 34 5.94 4.67 5.07
CA THR A 34 5.13 3.71 5.83
C THR A 34 6.03 2.84 6.72
N GLU A 35 5.47 2.22 7.76
CA GLU A 35 6.24 1.32 8.64
C GLU A 35 6.98 0.22 7.88
N ASN A 36 6.35 -0.39 6.88
CA ASN A 36 6.98 -1.41 6.05
C ASN A 36 8.13 -0.83 5.20
N GLN A 37 8.00 0.42 4.72
CA GLN A 37 9.09 1.09 4.01
C GLN A 37 10.25 1.43 4.94
N ILE A 38 9.99 1.84 6.19
CA ILE A 38 11.02 2.07 7.20
C ILE A 38 11.76 0.76 7.50
N LYS A 39 11.02 -0.32 7.80
CA LYS A 39 11.59 -1.65 8.04
C LYS A 39 12.43 -2.15 6.86
N ALA A 40 11.94 -1.97 5.62
CA ALA A 40 12.68 -2.34 4.43
C ALA A 40 14.01 -1.56 4.30
N ARG A 41 14.00 -0.25 4.58
CA ARG A 41 15.22 0.59 4.53
C ARG A 41 16.24 0.17 5.59
N ILE A 42 15.79 -0.09 6.81
CA ILE A 42 16.65 -0.56 7.91
C ILE A 42 17.28 -1.90 7.54
N LEU A 43 16.47 -2.88 7.13
CA LEU A 43 16.94 -4.20 6.74
C LEU A 43 17.95 -4.13 5.59
N PHE A 44 17.66 -3.32 4.56
CA PHE A 44 18.58 -3.10 3.45
C PHE A 44 19.94 -2.56 3.95
N ALA A 45 19.91 -1.56 4.82
CA ALA A 45 21.13 -0.96 5.37
C ALA A 45 21.92 -1.95 6.23
N GLU A 46 21.25 -2.76 7.05
CA GLU A 46 21.88 -3.80 7.88
C GLU A 46 22.56 -4.87 7.03
N ILE A 47 21.90 -5.36 5.98
CA ILE A 47 22.49 -6.32 5.05
C ILE A 47 23.68 -5.70 4.32
N ALA A 48 23.53 -4.47 3.80
CA ALA A 48 24.59 -3.79 3.09
C ALA A 48 25.84 -3.54 3.97
N LYS A 49 25.66 -3.26 5.27
CA LYS A 49 26.78 -3.09 6.22
C LYS A 49 27.66 -4.34 6.34
N LYS A 50 27.07 -5.53 6.22
CA LYS A 50 27.84 -6.80 6.27
C LYS A 50 28.83 -6.92 5.12
N ALA A 51 28.59 -6.22 4.01
CA ALA A 51 29.46 -6.22 2.84
C ALA A 51 30.72 -5.35 3.01
N LYS A 52 30.84 -4.59 4.11
CA LYS A 52 31.96 -3.65 4.30
C LYS A 52 33.29 -4.41 4.33
N GLY A 53 34.20 -4.03 3.43
CA GLY A 53 35.53 -4.65 3.33
C GLY A 53 35.58 -5.94 2.51
N MET A 54 34.45 -6.42 1.99
CA MET A 54 34.44 -7.56 1.07
C MET A 54 34.96 -7.13 -0.30
N LYS A 55 35.81 -7.96 -0.91
CA LYS A 55 36.24 -7.79 -2.30
C LYS A 55 35.14 -8.25 -3.24
N MET A 56 35.14 -7.68 -4.45
CA MET A 56 34.24 -8.11 -5.51
C MET A 56 34.67 -9.50 -6.01
N THR A 57 33.78 -10.48 -5.88
CA THR A 57 34.04 -11.89 -6.25
C THR A 57 33.09 -12.41 -7.33
N GLU A 58 32.00 -11.70 -7.59
CA GLU A 58 30.94 -12.09 -8.52
C GLU A 58 30.62 -10.91 -9.45
N ASP A 59 29.71 -11.10 -10.41
CA ASP A 59 29.27 -10.07 -11.37
C ASP A 59 28.62 -8.85 -10.71
N LEU A 60 28.11 -9.03 -9.49
CA LEU A 60 27.49 -7.97 -8.69
C LEU A 60 28.42 -7.50 -7.56
N PRO A 61 28.34 -6.22 -7.18
CA PRO A 61 28.98 -5.73 -5.97
C PRO A 61 28.56 -6.56 -4.74
N PRO A 62 29.47 -6.81 -3.77
CA PRO A 62 29.19 -7.68 -2.62
C PRO A 62 27.91 -7.31 -1.86
N ALA A 63 27.65 -6.01 -1.68
CA ALA A 63 26.43 -5.54 -1.02
C ALA A 63 25.17 -5.91 -1.81
N ALA A 64 25.17 -5.71 -3.13
CA ALA A 64 24.04 -6.08 -3.98
C ALA A 64 23.79 -7.58 -3.94
N LYS A 65 24.86 -8.39 -3.91
CA LYS A 65 24.75 -9.84 -3.80
C LYS A 65 24.16 -10.30 -2.46
N LEU A 66 24.60 -9.72 -1.36
CA LEU A 66 24.04 -10.03 -0.05
C LEU A 66 22.58 -9.63 0.06
N ILE A 67 22.20 -8.48 -0.52
CA ILE A 67 20.80 -8.05 -0.59
C ILE A 67 19.97 -9.04 -1.40
N GLU A 68 20.44 -9.47 -2.57
CA GLU A 68 19.75 -10.47 -3.40
C GLU A 68 19.51 -11.78 -2.63
N ARG A 69 20.49 -12.23 -1.84
CA ARG A 69 20.43 -13.49 -1.08
C ARG A 69 19.60 -13.40 0.20
N GLU A 70 19.75 -12.32 0.97
CA GLU A 70 19.23 -12.23 2.34
C GLU A 70 17.93 -11.41 2.47
N MET A 71 17.68 -10.48 1.54
CA MET A 71 16.58 -9.53 1.70
C MET A 71 15.23 -10.20 1.45
N LYS A 72 14.44 -10.36 2.51
CA LYS A 72 13.05 -10.85 2.42
C LYS A 72 12.08 -9.69 2.13
N PRO A 73 10.99 -9.92 1.38
CA PRO A 73 9.99 -8.91 1.12
C PRO A 73 9.33 -8.42 2.41
N VAL A 74 9.39 -7.12 2.67
CA VAL A 74 8.74 -6.50 3.83
C VAL A 74 7.35 -6.03 3.44
N GLY A 75 6.33 -6.74 3.89
CA GLY A 75 4.93 -6.37 3.65
C GLY A 75 4.44 -6.63 2.23
N ARG A 76 4.30 -7.91 1.84
CA ARG A 76 3.45 -8.27 0.70
C ARG A 76 1.99 -8.09 1.13
N ARG A 77 1.28 -7.10 0.58
CA ARG A 77 -0.17 -7.25 0.45
C ARG A 77 -0.39 -8.42 -0.51
N LYS A 78 -0.96 -9.53 -0.03
CA LYS A 78 -1.59 -10.50 -0.94
C LYS A 78 -2.66 -9.72 -1.68
N LYS A 79 -2.43 -9.43 -2.95
CA LYS A 79 -3.46 -8.84 -3.81
C LYS A 79 -4.53 -9.94 -3.94
N LYS A 80 -5.71 -9.69 -3.40
CA LYS A 80 -6.83 -10.62 -3.56
C LYS A 80 -7.13 -10.79 -5.05
N ALA A 81 -7.63 -11.96 -5.42
CA ALA A 81 -8.10 -12.14 -6.78
C ALA A 81 -9.31 -11.23 -7.02
N ILE A 82 -9.50 -10.74 -8.26
CA ILE A 82 -10.61 -9.83 -8.58
C ILE A 82 -11.97 -10.43 -8.19
N TRP A 83 -12.12 -11.76 -8.33
CA TRP A 83 -13.35 -12.45 -7.95
C TRP A 83 -13.58 -12.47 -6.43
N GLU A 84 -12.52 -12.55 -5.60
CA GLU A 84 -12.63 -12.47 -4.14
C GLU A 84 -13.10 -11.07 -3.72
N GLU A 85 -12.52 -10.02 -4.31
CA GLU A 85 -12.95 -8.64 -4.05
C GLU A 85 -14.42 -8.40 -4.45
N ARG A 86 -14.85 -8.96 -5.59
CA ARG A 86 -16.25 -8.89 -6.04
C ARG A 86 -17.19 -9.63 -5.12
N LEU A 87 -16.81 -10.83 -4.65
CA LEU A 87 -17.60 -11.63 -3.72
C LEU A 87 -17.79 -10.91 -2.38
N GLU A 88 -16.71 -10.36 -1.81
CA GLU A 88 -16.77 -9.58 -0.57
C GLU A 88 -17.66 -8.35 -0.71
N THR A 89 -17.58 -7.65 -1.84
CA THR A 89 -18.43 -6.49 -2.13
C THR A 89 -19.90 -6.89 -2.21
N ALA A 90 -20.22 -7.97 -2.94
CA ALA A 90 -21.59 -8.48 -3.05
C ALA A 90 -22.14 -8.94 -1.70
N ALA A 91 -21.33 -9.65 -0.90
CA ALA A 91 -21.69 -10.08 0.45
C ALA A 91 -21.99 -8.88 1.36
N ARG A 92 -21.19 -7.81 1.26
CA ARG A 92 -21.41 -6.58 2.03
C ARG A 92 -22.72 -5.89 1.66
N ILE A 93 -23.01 -5.75 0.36
CA ILE A 93 -24.28 -5.18 -0.14
C ILE A 93 -25.47 -5.99 0.38
N ARG A 94 -25.36 -7.33 0.37
CA ARG A 94 -26.40 -8.22 0.89
C ARG A 94 -26.63 -8.00 2.39
N LEU A 95 -25.56 -7.88 3.18
CA LEU A 95 -25.65 -7.61 4.62
C LEU A 95 -26.32 -6.26 4.90
N GLU A 96 -25.93 -5.20 4.18
CA GLU A 96 -26.53 -3.87 4.31
C GLU A 96 -28.03 -3.89 3.98
N THR A 97 -28.42 -4.68 2.97
CA THR A 97 -29.83 -4.86 2.57
C THR A 97 -30.64 -5.56 3.66
N ILE A 98 -30.09 -6.63 4.25
CA ILE A 98 -30.73 -7.35 5.38
C ILE A 98 -30.90 -6.41 6.57
N ILE A 99 -29.88 -5.62 6.91
CA ILE A 99 -29.95 -4.65 8.01
C ILE A 99 -31.03 -3.60 7.75
N LYS A 100 -31.12 -3.07 6.52
CA LYS A 100 -32.17 -2.12 6.13
C LYS A 100 -33.57 -2.74 6.25
N ALA A 101 -33.77 -3.96 5.77
CA ALA A 101 -35.04 -4.68 5.87
C ALA A 101 -35.45 -4.93 7.34
N ALA A 102 -34.51 -5.34 8.19
CA ALA A 102 -34.75 -5.54 9.61
C ALA A 102 -35.15 -4.25 10.33
N LYS A 103 -34.50 -3.11 10.02
CA LYS A 103 -34.88 -1.79 10.54
C LYS A 103 -36.29 -1.39 10.11
N LEU A 104 -36.64 -1.61 8.83
CA LEU A 104 -37.97 -1.32 8.29
C LEU A 104 -39.05 -2.15 8.98
N LEU A 105 -38.83 -3.45 9.17
CA LEU A 105 -39.75 -4.33 9.90
C LEU A 105 -39.96 -3.89 11.35
N ARG A 106 -38.90 -3.43 12.03
CA ARG A 106 -39.00 -2.90 13.39
C ARG A 106 -39.85 -1.64 13.46
N LEU A 107 -39.68 -0.72 12.51
CA LEU A 107 -40.49 0.50 12.36
C LEU A 107 -41.97 0.18 12.10
N LEU A 108 -42.25 -0.80 11.22
CA LEU A 108 -43.61 -1.21 10.89
C LEU A 108 -44.31 -1.90 12.08
N LYS A 109 -43.60 -2.73 12.85
CA LYS A 109 -44.13 -3.31 14.10
C LYS A 109 -44.42 -2.24 15.15
N GLY A 110 -43.56 -1.22 15.28
CA GLY A 110 -43.80 -0.08 16.17
C GLY A 110 -45.04 0.75 15.79
N LYS A 111 -45.32 0.92 14.49
CA LYS A 111 -46.52 1.64 14.01
C LYS A 111 -47.83 0.85 14.21
N ARG A 112 -47.81 -0.48 14.09
CA ARG A 112 -49.02 -1.31 14.31
C ARG A 112 -49.49 -1.34 15.77
N GLY A 113 -48.58 -1.22 16.74
CA GLY A 113 -48.95 -1.12 18.16
C GLY A 113 -49.71 0.16 18.53
N ILE A 114 -49.52 1.24 17.77
CA ILE A 114 -50.18 2.54 17.99
C ILE A 114 -51.58 2.59 17.37
N LEU A 115 -51.85 1.77 16.34
CA LEU A 115 -53.16 1.69 15.66
C LEU A 115 -54.13 0.67 16.28
N ALA A 116 -53.65 -0.22 17.16
CA ALA A 116 -54.48 -1.23 17.83
C ALA A 116 -55.02 -0.78 19.21
N THR A 117 -54.79 0.48 19.59
CA THR A 117 -55.14 1.07 20.91
C THR A 117 -56.08 2.28 20.82
N LYS A 118 -56.79 2.43 19.70
CA LYS A 118 -57.94 3.35 19.55
C LYS A 118 -59.17 2.55 19.20
#